data_AF-A0A947AYX6-F1
#
_entry.id   AF-A0A947AYX6-F1
#
_cell.length_a   1.000
_cell.length_b   1.000
_cell.length_c   1.000
_cell.angle_alpha   90.00
_cell.angle_beta   90.00
_cell.angle_gamma   90.00
#
_symmetry.space_group_name_H-M   'P 1'
#
loop_
_entity.id
_entity.type
_entity.pdbx_description
1 polymer ?
#
loop_
_entity_poly.entity_id
_entity_poly.type
_entity_poly.pdbx_seq_one_letter_code
_entity_poly.pdbx_strand_id
1 'polypeptide(L)'
;MSYLEHNNILASGEILTKPEFQKFNLISVDDDEAYAANSVWINEKVLVPKGFPNTKRKIEAFGYTIIEIDVSEFQKLDGGLSCLSLRF
;
A
#
# COMPACT_ATOMS: atom_id res chain seq x y z
N MET A 1 -6.46 -0.85 -0.10
CA MET A 1 -5.92 -2.13 0.39
C MET A 1 -5.11 -2.72 -0.74
N SER A 2 -3.91 -3.21 -0.43
CA SER A 2 -3.04 -3.88 -1.39
C SER A 2 -2.42 -5.13 -0.78
N TYR A 3 -2.40 -6.22 -1.54
CA TYR A 3 -1.62 -7.40 -1.21
C TYR A 3 -0.17 -7.18 -1.66
N LEU A 4 0.79 -7.36 -0.75
CA LEU A 4 2.22 -7.10 -1.00
C LEU A 4 3.05 -8.38 -1.10
N GLU A 5 2.41 -9.51 -1.44
CA GLU A 5 3.00 -10.86 -1.36
C GLU A 5 3.37 -11.28 0.08
N HIS A 6 3.83 -12.53 0.23
CA HIS A 6 4.31 -13.09 1.51
C HIS A 6 3.28 -13.04 2.66
N ASN A 7 1.99 -13.19 2.34
CA ASN A 7 0.89 -13.10 3.30
C ASN A 7 0.73 -11.71 3.96
N ASN A 8 1.32 -10.66 3.38
CA ASN A 8 1.24 -9.29 3.90
C ASN A 8 0.18 -8.47 3.15
N ILE A 9 -0.70 -7.80 3.89
CA ILE A 9 -1.72 -6.91 3.35
C ILE A 9 -1.53 -5.52 3.93
N LEU A 10 -1.41 -4.53 3.05
CA LEU A 10 -1.48 -3.11 3.38
C LEU A 10 -2.95 -2.67 3.42
N ALA A 11 -3.43 -2.22 4.58
CA ALA A 11 -4.85 -1.95 4.81
C ALA A 11 -5.08 -0.71 5.68
N SER A 12 -6.20 -0.02 5.45
CA SER A 12 -6.71 1.08 6.26
C SER A 12 -8.19 0.86 6.62
N GLY A 13 -8.68 1.60 7.61
CA GLY A 13 -10.09 1.60 7.99
C GLY A 13 -10.64 0.24 8.42
N GLU A 14 -11.88 -0.04 8.03
CA GLU A 14 -12.65 -1.23 8.44
C GLU A 14 -11.99 -2.56 8.10
N ILE A 15 -11.09 -2.58 7.12
CA ILE A 15 -10.38 -3.79 6.71
C ILE A 15 -9.54 -4.36 7.86
N LEU A 16 -9.02 -3.50 8.74
CA LEU A 16 -8.15 -3.90 9.84
C LEU A 16 -8.82 -4.82 10.85
N THR A 17 -10.15 -4.77 10.97
CA THR A 17 -10.92 -5.55 11.95
C THR A 17 -11.75 -6.67 11.33
N LYS A 18 -11.80 -6.74 9.99
CA LYS A 18 -12.59 -7.73 9.27
C LYS A 18 -12.03 -9.16 9.49
N PRO A 19 -12.85 -10.13 9.95
CA PRO A 19 -12.39 -11.48 10.27
C PRO A 19 -11.70 -12.19 9.11
N GLU A 20 -12.13 -11.93 7.87
CA GLU A 20 -11.62 -12.58 6.66
C GLU A 20 -10.14 -12.27 6.40
N PHE A 21 -9.65 -11.15 6.94
CA PHE A 21 -8.28 -10.65 6.74
C PHE A 21 -7.34 -10.94 7.92
N GLN A 22 -7.84 -11.45 9.05
CA GLN A 22 -7.02 -11.69 10.26
C GLN A 22 -6.02 -12.85 10.08
N LYS A 23 -6.16 -13.66 9.04
CA LYS A 23 -5.19 -14.68 8.64
C LYS A 23 -3.93 -14.13 7.96
N PHE A 24 -3.96 -12.85 7.55
CA PHE A 24 -2.84 -12.17 6.91
C PHE A 24 -2.06 -11.35 7.94
N ASN A 25 -0.83 -11.01 7.60
CA ASN A 25 -0.07 -10.01 8.34
C ASN A 25 -0.54 -8.63 7.88
N LEU A 26 -1.34 -7.96 8.71
CA LEU A 26 -1.87 -6.65 8.39
C LEU A 26 -0.85 -5.55 8.70
N ILE A 27 -0.47 -4.81 7.66
CA ILE A 27 0.30 -3.57 7.75
C ILE A 27 -0.72 -2.44 7.77
N SER A 28 -0.92 -1.82 8.93
CA SER A 28 -1.89 -0.73 9.09
C SER A 28 -1.41 0.54 8.43
N VAL A 29 -2.27 1.16 7.64
CA VAL A 29 -2.12 2.51 7.10
C VAL A 29 -2.97 3.43 7.95
N ASP A 30 -2.36 4.52 8.41
CA ASP A 30 -3.05 5.53 9.23
C ASP A 30 -4.08 6.28 8.38
N ASP A 31 -5.17 6.75 8.99
CA ASP A 31 -6.29 7.33 8.23
C ASP A 31 -5.90 8.61 7.45
N ASP A 32 -4.94 9.37 7.96
CA ASP A 32 -4.36 10.55 7.29
C ASP A 32 -3.47 10.19 6.10
N GLU A 33 -3.00 8.94 6.03
CA GLU A 33 -2.23 8.40 4.91
C GLU A 33 -3.00 7.34 4.10
N ALA A 34 -4.33 7.24 4.26
CA ALA A 34 -5.16 6.17 3.67
C ALA A 34 -4.95 5.97 2.16
N TYR A 35 -4.61 7.03 1.42
CA TYR A 35 -4.30 6.96 -0.01
C TYR A 35 -3.08 6.07 -0.33
N ALA A 36 -2.09 5.98 0.57
CA ALA A 36 -0.92 5.11 0.41
C ALA A 36 -1.26 3.61 0.43
N ALA A 37 -2.46 3.24 0.87
CA ALA A 37 -2.97 1.87 0.78
C ALA A 37 -3.22 1.41 -0.68
N ASN A 38 -2.95 2.26 -1.68
CA ASN A 38 -2.88 1.94 -3.12
C ASN A 38 -1.46 1.62 -3.62
N SER A 39 -0.51 1.34 -2.72
CA SER A 39 0.82 0.85 -3.08
C SER A 39 0.76 -0.49 -3.82
N VAL A 40 1.76 -0.81 -4.64
CA VAL A 40 1.78 -2.06 -5.42
C VAL A 40 3.10 -2.79 -5.28
N TRP A 41 3.04 -4.11 -5.15
CA TRP A 41 4.22 -4.96 -5.20
C TRP A 41 4.53 -5.38 -6.65
N ILE A 42 5.81 -5.30 -7.03
CA ILE A 42 6.34 -5.70 -8.34
C ILE A 42 7.75 -6.27 -8.14
N ASN A 43 7.92 -7.58 -8.41
CA ASN A 43 9.22 -8.27 -8.41
C ASN A 43 10.12 -7.86 -7.22
N GLU A 44 9.61 -8.09 -6.00
CA GLU A 44 10.27 -7.83 -4.72
C GLU A 44 10.37 -6.36 -4.28
N LYS A 45 9.88 -5.43 -5.10
CA LYS A 45 9.82 -4.00 -4.75
C LYS A 45 8.39 -3.55 -4.53
N VAL A 46 8.20 -2.61 -3.63
CA VAL A 46 6.90 -1.96 -3.42
C VAL A 46 6.98 -0.53 -3.93
N LEU A 47 6.11 -0.21 -4.90
CA LEU A 47 5.90 1.16 -5.33
C LEU A 47 4.92 1.82 -4.37
N VAL A 48 5.35 2.91 -3.74
CA VAL A 48 4.56 3.64 -2.74
C VAL A 48 4.34 5.07 -3.25
N PRO A 49 3.13 5.63 -3.17
CA PRO A 49 2.92 7.04 -3.43
C PRO A 49 3.84 7.91 -2.56
N LYS A 50 4.46 8.93 -3.15
CA LYS A 50 5.34 9.86 -2.40
C LYS A 50 4.51 10.71 -1.45
N GLY A 51 5.07 11.04 -0.28
CA GLY A 51 4.46 11.95 0.70
C GLY A 51 3.74 11.26 1.87
N PHE A 52 3.86 9.94 1.97
CA PHE A 52 3.24 9.12 3.03
C PHE A 52 4.32 8.40 3.87
N PRO A 53 5.08 9.15 4.69
CA PRO A 53 6.26 8.64 5.39
C PRO A 53 5.97 7.56 6.43
N ASN A 54 4.78 7.54 7.05
CA ASN A 54 4.46 6.52 8.05
C ASN A 54 4.21 5.17 7.39
N THR A 55 3.44 5.16 6.31
CA THR A 55 3.16 3.99 5.49
C THR A 55 4.44 3.44 4.89
N LYS A 56 5.29 4.30 4.33
CA LYS A 56 6.61 3.93 3.83
C LYS A 56 7.41 3.18 4.89
N ARG A 57 7.57 3.77 6.08
CA ARG A 57 8.36 3.18 7.17
C ARG A 57 7.81 1.83 7.62
N LYS A 58 6.48 1.68 7.70
CA LYS A 58 5.83 0.41 8.05
C LYS A 58 6.12 -0.65 7.00
N ILE A 59 6.08 -0.31 5.71
CA ILE A 59 6.43 -1.25 4.62
C ILE A 59 7.91 -1.64 4.67
N GLU A 60 8.83 -0.69 4.92
CA GLU A 60 10.28 -0.97 5.09
C GLU A 60 10.54 -1.88 6.29
N ALA A 61 9.83 -1.68 7.40
CA ALA A 61 9.95 -2.51 8.60
C ALA A 61 9.55 -3.98 8.36
N PHE A 62 8.74 -4.25 7.34
CA PHE A 62 8.39 -5.60 6.89
C PHE A 62 9.41 -6.19 5.89
N GLY A 63 10.51 -5.49 5.63
CA GLY A 63 11.64 -5.99 4.82
C GLY A 63 11.54 -5.70 3.32
N TYR A 64 10.56 -4.92 2.88
CA TYR A 64 10.41 -4.57 1.47
C TYR A 64 11.37 -3.47 1.03
N THR A 65 11.86 -3.59 -0.21
CA THR A 65 12.54 -2.48 -0.88
C THR A 65 11.49 -1.55 -1.50
N ILE A 66 11.56 -0.26 -1.20
CA ILE A 66 10.56 0.72 -1.66
C ILE A 66 11.11 1.58 -2.80
N ILE A 67 10.22 1.91 -3.74
CA ILE A 67 10.40 3.01 -4.68
C ILE A 67 9.24 3.99 -4.49
N GLU A 68 9.55 5.23 -4.10
CA GLU A 68 8.54 6.28 -4.00
C GLU A 68 8.25 6.89 -5.38
N ILE A 69 6.97 7.08 -5.69
CA ILE A 69 6.53 7.67 -6.96
C ILE A 69 5.56 8.81 -6.69
N ASP A 70 5.80 9.96 -7.30
CA ASP A 70 4.84 11.07 -7.28
C ASP A 70 3.65 10.75 -8.19
N VAL A 71 2.47 10.65 -7.59
CA VAL A 71 1.20 10.39 -8.27
C VAL A 71 0.15 11.46 -7.95
N SER A 72 0.59 12.63 -7.45
CA SER A 72 -0.28 13.72 -6.98
C SER A 72 -1.28 14.21 -8.03
N GLU A 73 -0.91 14.22 -9.32
CA GLU A 73 -1.82 14.60 -10.40
C GLU A 73 -2.93 13.57 -10.63
N PHE A 74 -2.65 12.28 -10.46
CA PHE A 74 -3.64 11.21 -10.58
C PHE A 74 -4.55 11.15 -9.35
N GLN A 75 -4.01 11.46 -8.18
CA GLN A 75 -4.75 11.53 -6.92
C GLN A 75 -5.94 12.51 -7.00
N LYS A 76 -5.83 13.59 -7.78
CA LYS A 76 -6.92 14.56 -7.99
C LYS A 76 -8.17 13.95 -8.63
N LEU A 77 -8.02 12.80 -9.30
CA LEU A 77 -9.09 12.07 -9.99
C LEU A 77 -9.29 10.67 -9.39
N ASP A 78 -8.96 10.48 -8.11
CA ASP A 78 -9.05 9.19 -7.40
C ASP A 78 -8.22 8.04 -8.04
N GLY A 79 -7.28 8.37 -8.91
CA GLY A 79 -6.35 7.42 -9.51
C GLY A 79 -5.16 7.12 -8.61
N GLY A 80 -4.67 5.88 -8.61
CA GLY A 80 -3.47 5.46 -7.87
C GLY A 80 -2.62 4.45 -8.65
N LEU A 81 -1.48 4.03 -8.09
CA LEU A 81 -0.50 3.14 -8.77
C LEU A 81 -1.13 1.82 -9.27
N SER A 82 -2.06 1.27 -8.50
CA SER A 82 -2.79 0.05 -8.83
C SER A 82 -3.63 0.17 -10.10
N CYS A 83 -4.20 1.35 -10.36
CA CYS A 83 -5.09 1.64 -11.50
C CYS A 83 -4.34 1.90 -12.82
N LEU A 84 -3.07 2.28 -12.74
CA LEU A 84 -2.28 2.77 -13.88
C LEU A 84 -1.50 1.65 -14.61
N SER A 85 -1.73 0.39 -14.25
CA SER A 85 -1.06 -0.75 -14.90
C SER A 85 -1.87 -2.04 -14.79
N LEU A 86 -1.71 -2.89 -15.81
CA LEU A 86 -2.06 -4.31 -15.75
C LEU A 86 -0.79 -5.10 -15.45
N ARG A 87 -0.89 -6.01 -14.48
CA ARG A 87 0.22 -6.83 -13.97
C ARG A 87 -0.23 -8.29 -13.99
N PHE A 88 0.62 -9.19 -14.46
CA PHE A 88 0.36 -10.61 -14.66
C PHE A 88 1.51 -11.45 -14.12
#